data_AF-A0A9E5AGS0-F1
#
_entry.id   AF-A0A9E5AGS0-F1
#
_cell.length_a   1.000
_cell.length_b   1.000
_cell.length_c   1.000
_cell.angle_alpha   90.00
_cell.angle_beta   90.00
_cell.angle_gamma   90.00
#
_symmetry.space_group_name_H-M   'P 1'
#
loop_
_entity.id
_entity.type
_entity.pdbx_description
1 polymer ?
#
loop_
_entity_poly.entity_id
_entity_poly.type
_entity_poly.pdbx_seq_one_letter_code
_entity_poly.pdbx_strand_id
1 'polypeptide(L)'
;MNKTSSVDWAAIEAQPAFRALLARKSRFIISATIFFVAYYFALPVLVGWFPTLMKQVVFGVINLAYLFALSQFFMAWTLAFIYTRTAAQWDIAAAQVIKNH
;
A
#
# COMPACT_ATOMS: atom_id res chain seq x y z
N MET A 1 -37.74 6.01 -21.64
CA MET A 1 -37.11 4.79 -21.08
C MET A 1 -35.64 5.10 -20.83
N ASN A 2 -35.25 5.20 -19.56
CA ASN A 2 -33.90 5.60 -19.16
C ASN A 2 -32.96 4.39 -19.37
N LYS A 3 -32.11 4.43 -20.39
CA LYS A 3 -31.10 3.41 -20.63
C LYS A 3 -29.85 3.80 -19.85
N THR A 4 -29.91 3.70 -18.52
CA THR A 4 -28.67 3.54 -17.75
C THR A 4 -28.11 2.20 -18.20
N SER A 5 -27.15 2.24 -19.11
CA SER A 5 -26.29 1.12 -19.47
C SER A 5 -25.70 0.55 -18.18
N SER A 6 -26.37 -0.45 -17.62
CA SER A 6 -25.81 -1.27 -16.55
C SER A 6 -24.60 -1.94 -17.17
N VAL A 7 -23.43 -1.36 -16.92
CA VAL A 7 -22.15 -1.97 -17.25
C VAL A 7 -22.23 -3.40 -16.72
N ASP A 8 -22.14 -4.38 -17.62
CA ASP A 8 -22.24 -5.79 -17.26
C ASP A 8 -20.90 -6.21 -16.63
N TRP A 9 -20.77 -5.88 -15.35
CA TRP A 9 -19.57 -6.12 -14.56
C TRP A 9 -19.20 -7.60 -14.52
N ALA A 10 -20.18 -8.50 -14.61
CA ALA A 10 -19.95 -9.94 -14.65
C ALA A 10 -19.26 -10.38 -15.96
N ALA A 11 -19.64 -9.79 -17.10
CA ALA A 11 -18.98 -10.04 -18.38
C ALA A 11 -17.53 -9.47 -18.42
N ILE A 12 -17.27 -8.35 -17.74
CA ILE A 12 -15.94 -7.74 -17.63
C ILE A 12 -15.04 -8.53 -16.66
N GLU A 13 -15.60 -9.00 -15.54
CA GLU A 13 -14.88 -9.81 -14.55
C GLU A 13 -14.49 -11.21 -15.10
N ALA A 14 -15.29 -11.74 -16.03
CA ALA A 14 -14.97 -12.99 -16.74
C ALA A 14 -13.75 -12.87 -17.67
N GLN A 15 -13.29 -11.66 -18.02
CA GLN A 15 -12.15 -11.48 -18.90
C GLN A 15 -10.83 -11.83 -18.18
N PRO A 16 -10.00 -12.73 -18.74
CA PRO A 16 -8.72 -13.13 -18.13
C PRO A 16 -7.78 -11.94 -17.89
N ALA A 17 -7.80 -10.95 -18.79
CA ALA A 17 -6.99 -9.74 -18.69
C ALA A 17 -7.36 -8.87 -17.48
N PHE A 18 -8.66 -8.73 -17.17
CA PHE A 18 -9.13 -7.95 -16.03
C PHE A 18 -8.77 -8.61 -14.70
N ARG A 19 -8.94 -9.94 -14.60
CA ARG A 19 -8.51 -10.69 -13.41
C ARG A 19 -7.00 -10.65 -13.20
N ALA A 20 -6.21 -10.70 -14.28
CA ALA A 20 -4.75 -10.55 -14.18
C ALA A 20 -4.34 -9.15 -13.68
N LEU A 21 -5.03 -8.09 -14.11
CA LEU A 21 -4.82 -6.72 -13.62
C LEU A 21 -5.12 -6.62 -12.12
N LEU A 22 -6.28 -7.12 -11.69
CA LEU A 22 -6.70 -7.12 -10.29
C LEU A 22 -5.75 -7.97 -9.42
N ALA A 23 -5.30 -9.13 -9.90
CA ALA A 23 -4.34 -9.97 -9.19
C ALA A 23 -3.00 -9.24 -9.00
N ARG A 24 -2.55 -8.47 -9.99
CA ARG A 24 -1.30 -7.70 -9.90
C ARG A 24 -1.43 -6.54 -8.92
N LYS A 25 -2.56 -5.84 -8.92
CA LYS A 25 -2.90 -4.79 -7.94
C LYS A 25 -2.99 -5.35 -6.52
N SER A 26 -3.73 -6.45 -6.35
CA SER A 26 -3.92 -7.10 -5.05
C SER A 26 -2.60 -7.61 -4.47
N ARG A 27 -1.74 -8.25 -5.28
CA ARG A 27 -0.42 -8.72 -4.82
C ARG A 27 0.47 -7.58 -4.29
N PHE A 28 0.46 -6.44 -4.98
CA PHE A 28 1.19 -5.25 -4.53
C PHE A 28 0.64 -4.73 -3.21
N ILE A 29 -0.68 -4.55 -3.11
CA ILE A 29 -1.33 -4.04 -1.89
C ILE A 29 -1.13 -5.00 -0.72
N ILE A 30 -1.31 -6.31 -0.91
CA ILE A 30 -1.12 -7.31 0.14
C ILE A 30 0.32 -7.29 0.64
N SER A 31 1.30 -7.23 -0.26
CA SER A 31 2.72 -7.16 0.14
C SER A 31 3.03 -5.89 0.94
N ALA A 32 2.50 -4.75 0.49
CA ALA A 32 2.60 -3.47 1.19
C ALA A 32 1.93 -3.50 2.56
N THR A 33 0.75 -4.13 2.69
CA THR A 33 0.04 -4.29 3.95
C THR A 33 0.81 -5.17 4.92
N ILE A 34 1.37 -6.30 4.46
CA ILE A 34 2.19 -7.18 5.30
C ILE A 34 3.41 -6.42 5.83
N PHE A 35 4.10 -5.69 4.95
CA PHE A 35 5.24 -4.86 5.34
C PHE A 35 4.82 -3.78 6.35
N PHE A 36 3.73 -3.06 6.08
CA PHE A 36 3.20 -2.03 6.97
C PHE A 36 2.89 -2.60 8.37
N VAL A 37 2.17 -3.72 8.44
CA VAL A 37 1.81 -4.38 9.70
C VAL A 37 3.07 -4.82 10.44
N ALA A 38 4.01 -5.49 9.75
CA ALA A 38 5.27 -5.92 10.35
C ALA A 38 6.08 -4.73 10.89
N TYR A 39 6.21 -3.66 10.12
CA TYR A 39 6.94 -2.46 10.52
C TYR A 39 6.24 -1.71 11.66
N TYR A 40 4.89 -1.69 11.66
CA TYR A 40 4.10 -1.07 12.71
C TYR A 40 4.29 -1.78 14.04
N PHE A 41 4.17 -3.11 14.05
CA PHE A 41 4.36 -3.93 15.25
C PHE A 41 5.82 -4.13 15.64
N ALA A 42 6.78 -3.83 14.77
CA ALA A 42 8.19 -3.88 15.12
C ALA A 42 8.52 -2.99 16.31
N LEU A 43 7.90 -1.80 16.45
CA LEU A 43 8.13 -0.90 17.58
C LEU A 43 7.77 -1.55 18.94
N PRO A 44 6.54 -2.01 19.20
CA PRO A 44 6.22 -2.65 20.47
C PRO A 44 7.02 -3.94 20.72
N VAL A 45 7.34 -4.71 19.67
CA VAL A 45 8.20 -5.90 19.79
C VAL A 45 9.63 -5.49 20.20
N LEU A 46 10.22 -4.50 19.56
CA LEU A 46 11.57 -4.01 19.89
C LEU A 46 11.60 -3.38 21.29
N VAL A 47 10.56 -2.65 21.69
CA VAL A 47 10.47 -2.08 23.04
C VAL A 47 10.33 -3.17 24.11
N GLY A 48 9.57 -4.23 23.83
CA GLY A 48 9.37 -5.34 24.77
C GLY A 48 10.59 -6.25 24.91
N TRP A 49 11.22 -6.64 23.81
CA TRP A 49 12.35 -7.57 23.82
C TRP A 49 13.72 -6.87 23.92
N PHE A 50 13.86 -5.67 23.37
CA PHE A 50 15.12 -4.91 23.34
C PHE A 50 14.97 -3.50 23.92
N PRO A 51 14.47 -3.36 25.17
CA PRO A 51 14.25 -2.06 25.80
C PRO A 51 15.54 -1.23 25.92
N THR A 52 16.69 -1.87 26.08
CA THR A 52 17.99 -1.19 26.21
C THR A 52 18.38 -0.46 24.93
N LEU A 53 18.12 -1.05 23.76
CA LEU A 53 18.32 -0.38 22.46
C LEU A 53 17.33 0.77 22.30
N MET A 54 16.05 0.53 22.56
CA MET A 54 15.01 1.54 22.36
C MET A 54 15.14 2.77 23.28
N LYS A 55 15.75 2.61 24.46
CA LYS A 55 16.08 3.69 25.38
C LYS A 55 17.36 4.46 25.02
N GLN A 56 18.15 3.97 24.07
CA GLN A 56 19.39 4.62 23.69
C GLN A 56 19.08 6.02 23.13
N VAL A 57 19.60 7.03 23.82
CA VAL A 57 19.45 8.43 23.45
C VAL A 57 20.36 8.74 22.25
N VAL A 58 19.78 9.35 21.24
CA VAL A 58 20.49 9.81 20.02
C VAL A 58 20.85 11.28 20.16
N PHE A 59 19.90 12.12 20.57
CA PHE A 59 20.11 13.55 20.74
C PHE A 59 19.20 14.15 21.81
N GLY A 60 19.78 14.76 22.85
CA GLY A 60 19.04 15.38 23.94
C GLY A 60 18.14 14.38 24.67
N VAL A 61 16.83 14.49 24.49
CA VAL A 61 15.81 13.57 25.05
C VAL A 61 15.24 12.58 24.01
N ILE A 62 15.71 12.65 22.77
CA ILE A 62 15.24 11.81 21.66
C ILE A 62 16.01 10.49 21.70
N ASN A 63 15.31 9.41 22.01
CA ASN A 63 15.80 8.04 21.93
C ASN A 63 15.42 7.35 20.61
N LEU A 64 15.96 6.14 20.41
CA LEU A 64 15.67 5.35 19.22
C LEU A 64 14.18 5.03 19.05
N ALA A 65 13.41 4.87 20.13
CA ALA A 65 11.97 4.65 20.03
C ALA A 65 11.25 5.85 19.39
N TYR A 66 11.60 7.08 19.77
CA TYR A 66 11.04 8.28 19.15
C TYR A 66 11.44 8.40 17.68
N LEU A 67 12.69 8.07 17.35
CA LEU A 67 13.16 8.09 15.96
C LEU A 67 12.43 7.07 15.09
N PHE A 68 12.20 5.86 15.64
CA PHE A 68 11.42 4.83 14.96
C PHE A 68 9.95 5.27 14.80
N ALA A 69 9.32 5.83 15.83
CA ALA A 69 7.96 6.37 15.73
C ALA A 69 7.87 7.45 14.63
N LEU A 70 8.84 8.35 14.54
CA LEU A 70 8.92 9.35 13.48
C LEU A 70 9.07 8.71 12.09
N SER A 71 9.86 7.64 11.98
CA SER A 71 10.05 6.91 10.72
C SER A 71 8.74 6.28 10.19
N GLN A 72 7.76 6.01 11.06
CA GLN A 72 6.47 5.46 10.63
C GLN A 72 5.70 6.43 9.72
N PHE A 73 5.81 7.74 9.94
CA PHE A 73 5.20 8.74 9.06
C PHE A 73 5.80 8.70 7.66
N PHE A 74 7.14 8.68 7.57
CA PHE A 74 7.85 8.57 6.30
C PHE A 74 7.53 7.26 5.58
N MET A 75 7.43 6.16 6.32
CA MET A 75 7.02 4.86 5.77
C MET A 75 5.60 4.94 5.18
N ALA A 76 4.63 5.51 5.89
CA ALA A 76 3.25 5.65 5.42
C ALA A 76 3.16 6.54 4.17
N TRP A 77 3.87 7.67 4.15
CA TRP A 77 3.95 8.54 2.97
C TRP A 77 4.64 7.86 1.79
N THR A 78 5.69 7.09 2.03
CA THR A 78 6.37 6.32 0.99
C THR A 78 5.43 5.29 0.36
N LEU A 79 4.69 4.54 1.19
CA LEU A 79 3.67 3.60 0.72
C LEU A 79 2.58 4.31 -0.09
N ALA A 80 2.08 5.44 0.41
CA ALA A 80 1.08 6.23 -0.30
C ALA A 80 1.60 6.74 -1.65
N PHE A 81 2.83 7.24 -1.71
CA PHE A 81 3.46 7.72 -2.94
C PHE A 81 3.69 6.60 -3.95
N ILE A 82 4.20 5.45 -3.52
CA ILE A 82 4.38 4.29 -4.40
C ILE A 82 3.00 3.81 -4.89
N TYR A 83 2.00 3.78 -4.02
CA TYR A 83 0.63 3.41 -4.39
C TYR A 83 0.05 4.35 -5.45
N THR A 84 0.10 5.67 -5.25
CA THR A 84 -0.47 6.64 -6.22
C THR A 84 0.22 6.54 -7.57
N ARG A 85 1.55 6.38 -7.59
CA ARG A 85 2.31 6.18 -8.83
C ARG A 85 1.93 4.89 -9.55
N THR A 86 1.74 3.80 -8.79
CA THR A 86 1.36 2.50 -9.36
C THR A 86 -0.09 2.51 -9.85
N ALA A 87 -0.99 3.17 -9.10
CA ALA A 87 -2.39 3.36 -9.49
C ALA A 87 -2.53 4.15 -10.79
N ALA A 88 -1.77 5.24 -10.93
CA ALA A 88 -1.74 6.01 -12.18
C ALA A 88 -1.32 5.17 -13.40
N GLN A 89 -0.42 4.20 -13.23
CA GLN A 89 -0.04 3.28 -14.32
C GLN A 89 -1.20 2.34 -14.69
N TRP A 90 -1.97 1.86 -13.71
CA TRP A 90 -3.15 1.04 -13.98
C TRP A 90 -4.27 1.84 -14.65
N ASP A 91 -4.46 3.09 -14.27
CA ASP A 91 -5.47 3.97 -14.87
C ASP A 91 -5.14 4.26 -16.35
N ILE A 92 -3.86 4.48 -16.68
CA ILE A 92 -3.41 4.63 -18.08
C ILE A 92 -3.66 3.35 -18.88
N ALA A 93 -3.35 2.18 -18.30
CA ALA A 93 -3.58 0.89 -18.96
C ALA A 93 -5.08 0.62 -19.19
N ALA A 94 -5.94 0.95 -18.22
CA ALA A 94 -7.38 0.82 -18.36
C ALA A 94 -7.95 1.77 -19.43
N ALA A 95 -7.46 3.00 -19.50
CA ALA A 95 -7.85 3.97 -20.51
C ALA A 95 -7.50 3.51 -21.94
N GLN A 96 -6.40 2.78 -22.13
CA GLN A 96 -6.03 2.21 -23.44
C GLN A 96 -6.97 1.08 -23.90
N VAL A 97 -7.47 0.27 -22.98
CA VAL A 97 -8.42 -0.82 -23.31
C VAL A 97 -9.78 -0.26 -23.75
N ILE A 98 -10.24 0.82 -23.11
CA ILE A 98 -11.52 1.47 -23.45
C ILE A 98 -11.44 2.20 -24.80
N LYS A 99 -10.28 2.73 -25.19
CA LYS A 99 -10.12 3.49 -26.45
C LYS A 99 -10.07 2.62 -27.72
N ASN A 100 -9.82 1.32 -27.57
CA ASN A 100 -9.72 0.36 -28.68
C ASN A 100 -11.02 -0.44 -28.91
N HIS A 101 -12.12 -0.05 -28.26
CA HIS A 101 -13.47 -0.56 -28.45
C HIS A 101 -14.44 0.60 -28.71
#